data_AF-A0A1G8JVC5-F1
#
_entry.id   AF-A0A1G8JVC5-F1
#
_cell.length_a   1.000
_cell.length_b   1.000
_cell.length_c   1.000
_cell.angle_alpha   90.00
_cell.angle_beta   90.00
_cell.angle_gamma   90.00
#
_symmetry.space_group_name_H-M   'P 1'
#
loop_
_entity.id
_entity.type
_entity.pdbx_description
1 polymer ?
#
loop_
_entity_poly.entity_id
_entity_poly.type
_entity_poly.pdbx_seq_one_letter_code
_entity_poly.pdbx_strand_id
1 'polypeptide(L)'
;MLRIGTGAGFSGDRIEPAEVLLQNANLDYLVLECLAERTIALAQQRKLHDENKGYDPLLEKRLRRLLPLLLEKNVRLITNMGAANPVAAAKKTLDIARELNLSCKVAAVTGDDVLEQIDRNDISLETNCSVSDYGLFISANAYLGVEAIIPALETEANIIITGRVADPSLFLAPQIHHFGWSVDDYNNLGQGIITGHLLECSSQVSGGYFADACRKEVPDLVNIGFPYAEIGADGRSVISKVEGTGGLIDVRTVKEQLLYEVHDPANYMTPDVIADFSTVQLQEVGKNQVEVSNGSGKERPEMLKVSIGYHAGFLGEGEISYAGTNALARAEIAEEIVRKRLFAEFPDLRTDFIGLSSVHRTHFNGTTPYEVRLRAAGYHQSEEIAALVGEEVEALYLNGPAAGGGVRKKVTESIGVLSTLINREQVTSKVYVDGYTNNEERSSIN
;
A
#
# COMPACT_ATOMS: atom_id res chain seq x y z
N MET A 1 -24.62 -8.57 -12.40
CA MET A 1 -23.92 -8.39 -11.11
C MET A 1 -22.47 -8.65 -11.38
N LEU A 2 -21.62 -7.74 -10.94
CA LEU A 2 -20.17 -7.84 -11.04
C LEU A 2 -19.59 -8.26 -9.68
N ARG A 3 -18.63 -9.17 -9.65
CA ARG A 3 -17.96 -9.61 -8.42
C ARG A 3 -16.47 -9.29 -8.45
N ILE A 4 -16.01 -8.47 -7.51
CA ILE A 4 -14.61 -8.07 -7.38
C ILE A 4 -14.10 -8.47 -6.00
N GLY A 5 -13.02 -9.26 -5.97
CA GLY A 5 -12.31 -9.59 -4.74
C GLY A 5 -11.05 -8.75 -4.56
N THR A 6 -10.64 -8.54 -3.31
CA THR A 6 -9.32 -7.98 -2.98
C THR A 6 -8.39 -9.10 -2.51
N GLY A 7 -7.26 -9.28 -3.19
CA GLY A 7 -6.29 -10.32 -2.87
C GLY A 7 -5.04 -9.81 -2.14
N ALA A 8 -4.91 -8.50 -1.97
CA ALA A 8 -3.87 -7.81 -1.20
C ALA A 8 -4.25 -6.34 -1.01
N GLY A 9 -3.90 -5.77 0.15
CA GLY A 9 -4.02 -4.33 0.41
C GLY A 9 -2.70 -3.63 0.75
N PHE A 10 -1.58 -4.34 0.55
CA PHE A 10 -0.22 -3.80 0.53
C PHE A 10 0.75 -4.88 0.04
N SER A 11 1.97 -4.49 -0.36
CA SER A 11 3.00 -5.40 -0.89
C SER A 11 3.21 -6.66 -0.03
N GLY A 12 3.36 -6.48 1.30
CA GLY A 12 3.65 -7.54 2.26
C GLY A 12 2.44 -8.31 2.80
N ASP A 13 1.23 -8.10 2.25
CA ASP A 13 0.02 -8.75 2.74
C ASP A 13 0.07 -10.29 2.56
N ARG A 14 -0.82 -11.01 3.24
CA ARG A 14 -0.96 -12.47 3.10
C ARG A 14 -1.32 -12.85 1.65
N ILE A 15 -0.99 -14.08 1.27
CA ILE A 15 -1.24 -14.59 -0.09
C ILE A 15 -2.40 -15.60 -0.08
N GLU A 16 -2.48 -16.43 0.95
CA GLU A 16 -3.46 -17.52 1.09
C GLU A 16 -4.92 -17.04 0.95
N PRO A 17 -5.34 -15.90 1.53
CA PRO A 17 -6.74 -15.48 1.43
C PRO A 17 -7.20 -15.20 -0.01
N ALA A 18 -6.29 -14.77 -0.91
CA ALA A 18 -6.61 -14.56 -2.32
C ALA A 18 -6.90 -15.88 -3.05
N GLU A 19 -6.23 -16.97 -2.70
CA GLU A 19 -6.54 -18.31 -3.23
C GLU A 19 -7.92 -18.77 -2.77
N VAL A 20 -8.27 -18.52 -1.50
CA VAL A 20 -9.59 -18.83 -0.94
C VAL A 20 -10.70 -18.07 -1.68
N LEU A 21 -10.47 -16.80 -1.99
CA LEU A 21 -11.39 -15.99 -2.80
C LEU A 21 -11.59 -16.58 -4.20
N LEU A 22 -10.50 -16.87 -4.92
CA LEU A 22 -10.58 -17.46 -6.26
C LEU A 22 -11.32 -18.80 -6.27
N GLN A 23 -11.14 -19.62 -5.22
CA GLN A 23 -11.78 -20.92 -5.12
C GLN A 23 -13.27 -20.85 -4.79
N ASN A 24 -13.69 -19.88 -3.97
CA ASN A 24 -14.99 -19.96 -3.29
C ASN A 24 -15.92 -18.75 -3.48
N ALA A 25 -15.45 -17.63 -4.04
CA ALA A 25 -16.27 -16.40 -4.18
C ALA A 25 -16.91 -16.22 -5.57
N ASN A 26 -16.51 -17.02 -6.57
CA ASN A 26 -16.97 -16.91 -7.96
C ASN A 26 -16.84 -15.47 -8.49
N LEU A 27 -15.60 -14.98 -8.53
CA LEU A 27 -15.25 -13.61 -8.91
C LEU A 27 -15.26 -13.43 -10.43
N ASP A 28 -15.42 -12.19 -10.87
CA ASP A 28 -15.11 -11.78 -12.24
C ASP A 28 -13.70 -11.16 -12.29
N TYR A 29 -13.35 -10.39 -11.26
CA TYR A 29 -12.05 -9.75 -11.11
C TYR A 29 -11.46 -9.98 -9.73
N LEU A 30 -10.13 -10.10 -9.69
CA LEU A 30 -9.33 -10.02 -8.48
C LEU A 30 -8.41 -8.81 -8.58
N VAL A 31 -8.37 -7.99 -7.54
CA VAL A 31 -7.46 -6.84 -7.45
C VAL A 31 -6.37 -7.12 -6.42
N LEU A 32 -5.12 -6.81 -6.76
CA LEU A 32 -4.00 -6.79 -5.82
C LEU A 32 -3.46 -5.36 -5.73
N GLU A 33 -3.86 -4.65 -4.69
CA GLU A 33 -3.26 -3.36 -4.30
C GLU A 33 -2.01 -3.68 -3.48
N CYS A 34 -0.85 -3.29 -4.01
CA CYS A 34 0.46 -3.64 -3.46
C CYS A 34 1.40 -2.44 -3.37
N LEU A 35 0.94 -1.21 -3.58
CA LEU A 35 1.80 -0.06 -3.79
C LEU A 35 1.41 1.11 -2.87
N ALA A 36 2.29 1.40 -1.91
CA ALA A 36 2.25 2.64 -1.14
C ALA A 36 3.23 3.69 -1.72
N GLU A 37 3.11 4.94 -1.29
CA GLU A 37 3.93 6.06 -1.79
C GLU A 37 5.42 5.81 -1.66
N ARG A 38 5.88 5.37 -0.48
CA ARG A 38 7.31 5.08 -0.26
C ARG A 38 7.80 3.90 -1.11
N THR A 39 6.93 2.95 -1.41
CA THR A 39 7.30 1.71 -2.11
C THR A 39 7.74 1.98 -3.54
N ILE A 40 7.19 3.00 -4.21
CA ILE A 40 7.57 3.32 -5.59
C ILE A 40 8.98 3.88 -5.71
N ALA A 41 9.40 4.71 -4.75
CA ALA A 41 10.75 5.27 -4.75
C ALA A 41 11.80 4.18 -4.49
N LEU A 42 11.52 3.25 -3.57
CA LEU A 42 12.35 2.05 -3.39
C LEU A 42 12.37 1.16 -4.64
N ALA A 43 11.25 1.10 -5.37
CA ALA A 43 11.16 0.34 -6.61
C ALA A 43 11.97 0.99 -7.75
N GLN A 44 11.94 2.32 -7.87
CA GLN A 44 12.78 3.07 -8.79
C GLN A 44 14.27 2.90 -8.47
N GLN A 45 14.65 2.93 -7.19
CA GLN A 45 16.02 2.63 -6.78
C GLN A 45 16.46 1.22 -7.23
N ARG A 46 15.61 0.20 -7.05
CA ARG A 46 15.89 -1.16 -7.56
C ARG A 46 16.04 -1.20 -9.08
N LYS A 47 15.21 -0.45 -9.82
CA LYS A 47 15.26 -0.36 -11.28
C LYS A 47 16.52 0.33 -11.78
N LEU A 48 17.00 1.36 -11.08
CA LEU A 48 18.26 2.04 -11.38
C LEU A 48 19.46 1.12 -11.23
N HIS A 49 19.43 0.20 -10.26
CA HIS A 49 20.46 -0.82 -10.09
C HIS A 49 20.34 -1.99 -11.09
N ASP A 50 19.12 -2.39 -11.46
CA ASP A 50 18.84 -3.44 -12.44
C ASP A 50 17.58 -3.10 -13.24
N GLU A 51 17.74 -2.84 -14.54
CA GLU A 51 16.66 -2.46 -15.46
C GLU A 51 15.54 -3.52 -15.58
N ASN A 52 15.80 -4.77 -15.20
CA ASN A 52 14.83 -5.86 -15.19
C ASN A 52 14.09 -6.00 -13.84
N LYS A 53 14.34 -5.08 -12.90
CA LYS A 53 13.69 -5.00 -11.58
C LYS A 53 12.84 -3.73 -11.48
N GLY A 54 12.36 -3.43 -10.28
CA GLY A 54 11.49 -2.29 -10.01
C GLY A 54 9.99 -2.58 -10.00
N TYR A 55 9.60 -3.84 -10.18
CA TYR A 55 8.26 -4.31 -9.80
C TYR A 55 8.25 -4.83 -8.36
N ASP A 56 7.06 -5.19 -7.86
CA ASP A 56 6.84 -5.69 -6.51
C ASP A 56 7.67 -6.95 -6.22
N PRO A 57 8.43 -7.00 -5.10
CA PRO A 57 9.28 -8.15 -4.78
C PRO A 57 8.54 -9.48 -4.60
N LEU A 58 7.23 -9.46 -4.27
CA LEU A 58 6.41 -10.64 -4.08
C LEU A 58 5.61 -11.03 -5.34
N LEU A 59 5.72 -10.28 -6.45
CA LEU A 59 5.03 -10.57 -7.72
C LEU A 59 5.19 -12.03 -8.14
N GLU A 60 6.43 -12.55 -8.16
CA GLU A 60 6.68 -13.93 -8.59
C GLU A 60 6.00 -14.95 -7.66
N LYS A 61 6.09 -14.72 -6.35
CA LYS A 61 5.50 -15.61 -5.33
C LYS A 61 3.97 -15.62 -5.42
N ARG A 62 3.35 -14.46 -5.63
CA ARG A 62 1.89 -14.33 -5.80
C ARG A 62 1.43 -14.99 -7.09
N LEU A 63 2.03 -14.66 -8.23
CA LEU A 63 1.58 -15.16 -9.53
C LEU A 63 1.78 -16.67 -9.69
N ARG A 64 2.84 -17.27 -9.13
CA ARG A 64 2.99 -18.74 -9.15
C ARG A 64 1.83 -19.47 -8.46
N ARG A 65 1.21 -18.85 -7.46
CA ARG A 65 0.07 -19.42 -6.72
C ARG A 65 -1.26 -19.08 -7.37
N LEU A 66 -1.42 -17.84 -7.83
CA LEU A 66 -2.70 -17.31 -8.30
C LEU A 66 -2.95 -17.56 -9.78
N LEU A 67 -1.92 -17.55 -10.64
CA LEU A 67 -2.09 -17.67 -12.10
C LEU A 67 -2.87 -18.93 -12.53
N PRO A 68 -2.59 -20.14 -12.00
CA PRO A 68 -3.38 -21.33 -12.35
C PRO A 68 -4.87 -21.16 -12.00
N LEU A 69 -5.17 -20.65 -10.81
CA LEU A 69 -6.54 -20.47 -10.33
C LEU A 69 -7.28 -19.37 -11.11
N LEU A 70 -6.60 -18.26 -11.43
CA LEU A 70 -7.15 -17.17 -12.23
C LEU A 70 -7.63 -17.69 -13.60
N LEU A 71 -6.80 -18.48 -14.28
CA LEU A 71 -7.14 -19.02 -15.59
C LEU A 71 -8.21 -20.11 -15.51
N GLU A 72 -8.11 -21.05 -14.54
CA GLU A 72 -9.11 -22.11 -14.33
C GLU A 72 -10.51 -21.51 -14.07
N LYS A 73 -10.58 -20.43 -13.29
CA LYS A 73 -11.83 -19.78 -12.90
C LYS A 73 -12.27 -18.66 -13.85
N ASN A 74 -11.50 -18.38 -14.90
CA ASN A 74 -11.72 -17.26 -15.82
C ASN A 74 -11.85 -15.90 -15.12
N VAL A 75 -11.01 -15.66 -14.10
CA VAL A 75 -10.95 -14.42 -13.33
C VAL A 75 -9.83 -13.55 -13.86
N ARG A 76 -10.11 -12.27 -14.13
CA ARG A 76 -9.10 -11.31 -14.56
C ARG A 76 -8.41 -10.65 -13.37
N LEU A 77 -7.10 -10.48 -13.44
CA LEU A 77 -6.30 -9.84 -12.41
C LEU A 77 -5.99 -8.39 -12.77
N ILE A 78 -6.19 -7.46 -11.85
CA ILE A 78 -5.72 -6.07 -11.95
C ILE A 78 -4.79 -5.78 -10.77
N THR A 79 -3.62 -5.21 -11.02
CA THR A 79 -2.66 -4.94 -9.95
C THR A 79 -1.72 -3.79 -10.28
N ASN A 80 -1.31 -3.04 -9.26
CA ASN A 80 -0.24 -2.04 -9.33
C ASN A 80 1.13 -2.59 -8.91
N MET A 81 1.29 -3.91 -8.84
CA MET A 81 2.58 -4.58 -8.59
C MET A 81 3.65 -4.27 -9.66
N GLY A 82 3.28 -3.64 -10.77
CA GLY A 82 4.26 -3.11 -11.73
C GLY A 82 5.16 -2.05 -11.11
N ALA A 83 4.67 -1.32 -10.11
CA ALA A 83 5.42 -0.29 -9.38
C ALA A 83 6.20 0.63 -10.33
N ALA A 84 7.54 0.59 -10.31
CA ALA A 84 8.39 1.39 -11.18
C ALA A 84 8.64 0.78 -12.57
N ASN A 85 8.29 -0.50 -12.77
CA ASN A 85 8.56 -1.25 -14.00
C ASN A 85 7.44 -2.23 -14.39
N PRO A 86 6.27 -1.72 -14.83
CA PRO A 86 5.14 -2.56 -15.25
C PRO A 86 5.47 -3.49 -16.43
N VAL A 87 6.34 -3.06 -17.34
CA VAL A 87 6.74 -3.87 -18.50
C VAL A 87 7.59 -5.08 -18.09
N ALA A 88 8.55 -4.90 -17.18
CA ALA A 88 9.33 -6.02 -16.65
C ALA A 88 8.47 -6.98 -15.82
N ALA A 89 7.47 -6.46 -15.08
CA ALA A 89 6.49 -7.27 -14.37
C ALA A 89 5.66 -8.15 -15.34
N ALA A 90 5.21 -7.59 -16.47
CA ALA A 90 4.48 -8.34 -17.48
C ALA A 90 5.35 -9.43 -18.13
N LYS A 91 6.60 -9.11 -18.48
CA LYS A 91 7.57 -10.10 -18.99
C LYS A 91 7.77 -11.24 -17.99
N LYS A 92 7.98 -10.92 -16.71
CA LYS A 92 8.15 -11.93 -15.65
C LYS A 92 6.89 -12.79 -15.46
N THR A 93 5.71 -12.18 -15.59
CA THR A 93 4.42 -12.91 -15.55
C THR A 93 4.34 -13.93 -16.68
N LEU A 94 4.72 -13.55 -17.91
CA LEU A 94 4.75 -14.45 -19.06
C LEU A 94 5.82 -15.55 -18.92
N ASP A 95 6.95 -15.26 -18.28
CA ASP A 95 7.95 -16.29 -17.95
C ASP A 95 7.36 -17.35 -16.99
N ILE A 96 6.64 -16.92 -15.95
CA ILE A 96 5.93 -17.83 -15.03
C ILE A 96 4.85 -18.63 -15.78
N ALA A 97 4.08 -17.98 -16.65
CA ALA A 97 3.08 -18.65 -17.47
C ALA A 97 3.70 -19.74 -18.36
N ARG A 98 4.87 -19.44 -18.96
CA ARG A 98 5.64 -20.40 -19.77
C ARG A 98 6.16 -21.58 -18.95
N GLU A 99 6.69 -21.32 -17.76
CA GLU A 99 7.17 -22.37 -16.84
C GLU A 99 6.03 -23.30 -16.39
N LEU A 100 4.82 -22.75 -16.21
CA LEU A 100 3.62 -23.49 -15.82
C LEU A 100 2.86 -24.08 -17.02
N ASN A 101 3.31 -23.81 -18.26
CA ASN A 101 2.63 -24.20 -19.51
C ASN A 101 1.17 -23.72 -19.60
N LEU A 102 0.91 -22.49 -19.15
CA LEU A 102 -0.41 -21.86 -19.13
C LEU A 102 -0.51 -20.74 -20.16
N SER A 103 -1.49 -20.79 -21.06
CA SER A 103 -1.76 -19.67 -21.97
C SER A 103 -2.20 -18.43 -21.18
N CYS A 104 -1.54 -17.30 -21.40
CA CYS A 104 -1.78 -16.08 -20.65
C CYS A 104 -1.49 -14.85 -21.50
N LYS A 105 -2.42 -13.90 -21.50
CA LYS A 105 -2.29 -12.56 -22.08
C LYS A 105 -2.14 -11.53 -20.97
N VAL A 106 -1.14 -10.68 -21.07
CA VAL A 106 -0.79 -9.68 -20.06
C VAL A 106 -0.76 -8.29 -20.70
N ALA A 107 -1.36 -7.31 -20.02
CA ALA A 107 -1.27 -5.91 -20.38
C ALA A 107 -0.50 -5.14 -19.29
N ALA A 108 0.52 -4.38 -19.67
CA ALA A 108 1.24 -3.46 -18.80
C ALA A 108 0.84 -2.01 -19.08
N VAL A 109 0.51 -1.25 -18.04
CA VAL A 109 0.18 0.17 -18.10
C VAL A 109 1.33 0.98 -17.53
N THR A 110 1.86 1.92 -18.32
CA THR A 110 2.91 2.87 -17.94
C THR A 110 2.47 4.31 -18.15
N GLY A 111 3.26 5.28 -17.71
CA GLY A 111 3.06 6.71 -17.96
C GLY A 111 2.83 7.52 -16.69
N ASP A 112 2.87 6.85 -15.55
CA ASP A 112 2.83 7.46 -14.22
C ASP A 112 4.16 8.13 -13.87
N ASP A 113 5.30 7.63 -14.35
CA ASP A 113 6.61 8.26 -14.16
C ASP A 113 6.67 9.60 -14.90
N VAL A 114 6.63 10.69 -14.12
CA VAL A 114 6.59 12.08 -14.58
C VAL A 114 7.82 12.87 -14.11
N LEU A 115 8.91 12.19 -13.77
CA LEU A 115 10.12 12.81 -13.20
C LEU A 115 10.69 13.92 -14.09
N GLU A 116 10.60 13.78 -15.41
CA GLU A 116 11.09 14.78 -16.37
C GLU A 116 10.14 15.98 -16.54
N GLN A 117 8.87 15.83 -16.14
CA GLN A 117 7.81 16.83 -16.32
C GLN A 117 7.61 17.72 -15.08
N ILE A 118 8.12 17.32 -13.91
CA ILE A 118 7.99 18.08 -12.67
C ILE A 118 8.88 19.33 -12.67
N ASP A 119 8.29 20.49 -12.36
CA ASP A 119 9.05 21.71 -12.11
C ASP A 119 9.64 21.64 -10.70
N ARG A 120 10.95 21.89 -10.58
CA ARG A 120 11.60 21.89 -9.27
C ARG A 120 11.14 23.04 -8.37
N ASN A 121 10.47 24.05 -8.93
CA ASN A 121 9.86 25.16 -8.18
C ASN A 121 8.42 24.88 -7.75
N ASP A 122 7.88 23.70 -8.07
CA ASP A 122 6.58 23.28 -7.57
C ASP A 122 6.57 23.29 -6.03
N ILE A 123 5.38 23.51 -5.47
CA ILE A 123 5.20 23.62 -4.02
C ILE A 123 4.73 22.27 -3.46
N SER A 124 5.43 21.78 -2.44
CA SER A 124 5.00 20.60 -1.70
C SER A 124 3.69 20.87 -0.96
N LEU A 125 2.74 19.93 -1.09
CA LEU A 125 1.46 19.98 -0.41
C LEU A 125 1.59 19.83 1.12
N GLU A 126 2.62 19.10 1.58
CA GLU A 126 2.84 18.82 3.00
C GLU A 126 3.50 19.98 3.74
N THR A 127 4.44 20.67 3.09
CA THR A 127 5.32 21.64 3.76
C THR A 127 5.09 23.07 3.31
N ASN A 128 4.39 23.30 2.20
CA ASN A 128 4.30 24.60 1.51
C ASN A 128 5.67 25.19 1.15
N CYS A 129 6.71 24.37 1.06
CA CYS A 129 8.04 24.74 0.59
C CYS A 129 8.25 24.29 -0.86
N SER A 130 9.27 24.84 -1.51
CA SER A 130 9.65 24.41 -2.85
C SER A 130 10.16 22.98 -2.80
N VAL A 131 9.76 22.14 -3.77
CA VAL A 131 10.29 20.77 -3.86
C VAL A 131 11.80 20.76 -4.12
N SER A 132 12.37 21.85 -4.66
CA SER A 132 13.83 22.03 -4.82
C SER A 132 14.61 22.20 -3.52
N ASP A 133 13.95 22.50 -2.40
CA ASP A 133 14.60 22.63 -1.09
C ASP A 133 15.04 21.27 -0.53
N TYR A 134 14.66 20.18 -1.19
CA TYR A 134 14.90 18.81 -0.77
C TYR A 134 16.01 18.14 -1.59
N GLY A 135 16.37 16.92 -1.17
CA GLY A 135 17.46 16.16 -1.77
C GLY A 135 17.22 15.76 -3.23
N LEU A 136 18.15 14.98 -3.78
CA LEU A 136 18.05 14.49 -5.15
C LEU A 136 16.78 13.65 -5.35
N PHE A 137 16.00 13.98 -6.37
CA PHE A 137 14.79 13.22 -6.71
C PHE A 137 15.18 11.85 -7.28
N ILE A 138 14.55 10.83 -6.73
CA ILE A 138 14.67 9.43 -7.14
C ILE A 138 13.50 9.07 -8.05
N SER A 139 12.32 9.63 -7.79
CA SER A 139 11.09 9.31 -8.51
C SER A 139 10.11 10.47 -8.47
N ALA A 140 9.25 10.59 -9.49
CA ALA A 140 8.02 11.36 -9.41
C ALA A 140 6.93 10.59 -10.15
N ASN A 141 5.87 10.19 -9.45
CA ASN A 141 4.84 9.33 -10.03
C ASN A 141 3.45 9.94 -9.86
N ALA A 142 2.79 10.22 -10.97
CA ALA A 142 1.43 10.71 -11.03
C ALA A 142 0.43 9.59 -10.68
N TYR A 143 -0.61 9.94 -9.93
CA TYR A 143 -1.69 9.01 -9.60
C TYR A 143 -2.64 8.94 -10.78
N LEU A 144 -2.41 7.96 -11.65
CA LEU A 144 -3.29 7.72 -12.80
C LEU A 144 -4.66 7.21 -12.34
N GLY A 145 -5.68 7.53 -13.13
CA GLY A 145 -7.05 7.05 -12.95
C GLY A 145 -7.42 5.87 -13.84
N VAL A 146 -8.72 5.58 -13.90
CA VAL A 146 -9.31 4.51 -14.74
C VAL A 146 -9.05 4.69 -16.22
N GLU A 147 -8.85 5.93 -16.69
CA GLU A 147 -8.52 6.21 -18.09
C GLU A 147 -7.23 5.52 -18.56
N ALA A 148 -6.31 5.22 -17.64
CA ALA A 148 -5.09 4.46 -17.94
C ALA A 148 -5.34 2.94 -17.96
N ILE A 149 -6.37 2.45 -17.26
CA ILE A 149 -6.64 1.02 -17.06
C ILE A 149 -7.65 0.49 -18.09
N ILE A 150 -8.66 1.27 -18.46
CA ILE A 150 -9.73 0.87 -19.40
C ILE A 150 -9.16 0.35 -20.73
N PRO A 151 -8.20 1.02 -21.40
CA PRO A 151 -7.65 0.50 -22.65
C PRO A 151 -6.96 -0.86 -22.47
N ALA A 152 -6.39 -1.14 -21.29
CA ALA A 152 -5.83 -2.45 -20.97
C ALA A 152 -6.92 -3.51 -20.76
N LEU A 153 -8.05 -3.14 -20.16
CA LEU A 153 -9.23 -4.00 -20.02
C LEU A 153 -9.81 -4.41 -21.38
N GLU A 154 -9.92 -3.49 -22.33
CA GLU A 154 -10.42 -3.73 -23.70
C GLU A 154 -9.55 -4.70 -24.51
N THR A 155 -8.31 -4.95 -24.08
CA THR A 155 -7.43 -5.91 -24.74
C THR A 155 -7.76 -7.36 -24.39
N GLU A 156 -8.73 -7.62 -23.51
CA GLU A 156 -9.06 -8.96 -23.01
C GLU A 156 -7.85 -9.67 -22.35
N ALA A 157 -6.90 -8.90 -21.81
CA ALA A 157 -5.79 -9.46 -21.04
C ALA A 157 -6.30 -10.16 -19.77
N ASN A 158 -5.73 -11.34 -19.48
CA ASN A 158 -5.99 -12.08 -18.24
C ASN A 158 -5.43 -11.33 -17.04
N ILE A 159 -4.29 -10.66 -17.22
CA ILE A 159 -3.59 -9.92 -16.16
C ILE A 159 -3.29 -8.51 -16.66
N ILE A 160 -3.68 -7.51 -15.88
CA ILE A 160 -3.37 -6.10 -16.09
C ILE A 160 -2.45 -5.65 -14.96
N ILE A 161 -1.28 -5.13 -15.32
CA ILE A 161 -0.24 -4.69 -14.39
C ILE A 161 0.04 -3.22 -14.63
N THR A 162 -0.16 -2.38 -13.62
CA THR A 162 0.04 -0.93 -13.69
C THR A 162 1.25 -0.51 -12.87
N GLY A 163 1.74 0.71 -13.14
CA GLY A 163 2.56 1.47 -12.19
C GLY A 163 1.68 2.13 -11.14
N ARG A 164 1.96 3.40 -10.80
CA ARG A 164 1.08 4.17 -9.91
C ARG A 164 -0.25 4.49 -10.57
N VAL A 165 -1.31 4.00 -9.95
CA VAL A 165 -2.70 4.42 -10.13
C VAL A 165 -3.25 4.75 -8.75
N ALA A 166 -4.33 5.52 -8.67
CA ALA A 166 -5.03 5.64 -7.40
C ALA A 166 -5.65 4.29 -7.01
N ASP A 167 -5.52 3.95 -5.74
CA ASP A 167 -5.89 2.67 -5.17
C ASP A 167 -7.36 2.27 -5.47
N PRO A 168 -8.38 3.15 -5.30
CA PRO A 168 -9.76 2.77 -5.60
C PRO A 168 -10.02 2.70 -7.11
N SER A 169 -9.19 3.32 -7.96
CA SER A 169 -9.29 3.25 -9.42
C SER A 169 -9.05 1.84 -9.95
N LEU A 170 -8.25 1.02 -9.26
CA LEU A 170 -8.06 -0.40 -9.58
C LEU A 170 -9.38 -1.18 -9.52
N PHE A 171 -10.28 -0.79 -8.62
CA PHE A 171 -11.60 -1.40 -8.42
C PHE A 171 -12.68 -0.71 -9.25
N LEU A 172 -12.56 0.59 -9.53
CA LEU A 172 -13.50 1.33 -10.36
C LEU A 172 -13.40 0.95 -11.84
N ALA A 173 -12.18 0.74 -12.36
CA ALA A 173 -11.97 0.40 -13.77
C ALA A 173 -12.78 -0.84 -14.25
N PRO A 174 -12.78 -1.99 -13.55
CA PRO A 174 -13.62 -3.13 -13.96
C PRO A 174 -15.12 -2.86 -13.84
N GLN A 175 -15.56 -1.97 -12.95
CA GLN A 175 -16.97 -1.56 -12.86
C GLN A 175 -17.40 -0.79 -14.11
N ILE A 176 -16.61 0.21 -14.50
CA ILE A 176 -16.85 0.99 -15.72
C ILE A 176 -16.85 0.07 -16.95
N HIS A 177 -15.84 -0.79 -17.07
CA HIS A 177 -15.73 -1.71 -18.20
C HIS A 177 -16.90 -2.69 -18.28
N HIS A 178 -17.34 -3.26 -17.15
CA HIS A 178 -18.42 -4.25 -17.13
C HIS A 178 -19.80 -3.62 -17.41
N PHE A 179 -20.09 -2.46 -16.83
CA PHE A 179 -21.41 -1.81 -16.96
C PHE A 179 -21.49 -0.80 -18.13
N GLY A 180 -20.36 -0.45 -18.74
CA GLY A 180 -20.30 0.58 -19.77
C GLY A 180 -20.68 1.96 -19.23
N TRP A 181 -20.36 2.24 -17.96
CA TRP A 181 -20.65 3.55 -17.36
C TRP A 181 -19.89 4.66 -18.10
N SER A 182 -20.55 5.81 -18.26
CA SER A 182 -19.90 6.99 -18.81
C SER A 182 -18.87 7.52 -17.81
N VAL A 183 -17.73 8.00 -18.32
CA VAL A 183 -16.71 8.69 -17.51
C VAL A 183 -17.19 10.06 -16.97
N ASP A 184 -18.35 10.53 -17.42
CA ASP A 184 -19.01 11.74 -16.91
C ASP A 184 -20.20 11.42 -15.97
N ASP A 185 -20.47 10.14 -15.70
CA ASP A 185 -21.51 9.72 -14.74
C ASP A 185 -20.98 9.74 -13.31
N TYR A 186 -20.72 10.94 -12.79
CA TYR A 186 -20.08 11.12 -11.49
C TYR A 186 -20.82 10.47 -10.33
N ASN A 187 -22.13 10.23 -10.45
CA ASN A 187 -22.89 9.50 -9.43
C ASN A 187 -22.42 8.05 -9.34
N ASN A 188 -22.42 7.32 -10.45
CA ASN A 188 -21.96 5.93 -10.46
C ASN A 188 -20.46 5.83 -10.21
N LEU A 189 -19.65 6.76 -10.74
CA LEU A 189 -18.21 6.79 -10.46
C LEU A 189 -17.92 6.99 -8.98
N GLY A 190 -18.62 7.91 -8.31
CA GLY A 190 -18.47 8.13 -6.86
C GLY A 190 -18.83 6.89 -6.04
N GLN A 191 -19.92 6.20 -6.39
CA GLN A 191 -20.31 4.94 -5.74
C GLN A 191 -19.30 3.81 -6.00
N GLY A 192 -18.74 3.76 -7.20
CA GLY A 192 -17.70 2.81 -7.54
C GLY A 192 -16.38 3.07 -6.80
N ILE A 193 -16.01 4.34 -6.57
CA ILE A 193 -14.89 4.73 -5.70
C ILE A 193 -15.15 4.31 -4.27
N ILE A 194 -16.34 4.54 -3.72
CA ILE A 194 -16.70 4.12 -2.35
C ILE A 194 -16.53 2.61 -2.20
N THR A 195 -17.01 1.83 -3.16
CA THR A 195 -16.84 0.37 -3.15
C THR A 195 -15.36 -0.01 -3.28
N GLY A 196 -14.58 0.68 -4.12
CA GLY A 196 -13.14 0.46 -4.24
C GLY A 196 -12.37 0.74 -2.95
N HIS A 197 -12.65 1.87 -2.30
CA HIS A 197 -12.05 2.28 -1.04
C HIS A 197 -12.34 1.29 0.09
N LEU A 198 -13.54 0.69 0.10
CA LEU A 198 -13.87 -0.38 1.05
C LEU A 198 -13.08 -1.68 0.81
N LEU A 199 -12.55 -1.90 -0.39
CA LEU A 199 -11.84 -3.14 -0.77
C LEU A 199 -10.30 -2.99 -0.77
N GLU A 200 -9.76 -1.79 -0.95
CA GLU A 200 -8.31 -1.58 -1.16
C GLU A 200 -7.44 -1.99 0.04
N CYS A 201 -7.88 -1.78 1.28
CA CYS A 201 -7.15 -2.19 2.50
C CYS A 201 -7.43 -3.64 2.92
N SER A 202 -7.87 -4.49 1.99
CA SER A 202 -7.98 -5.95 2.18
C SER A 202 -8.78 -6.32 3.43
N SER A 203 -8.17 -6.99 4.40
CA SER A 203 -8.85 -7.52 5.59
C SER A 203 -9.36 -6.47 6.57
N GLN A 204 -9.05 -5.18 6.41
CA GLN A 204 -9.50 -4.15 7.36
C GLN A 204 -11.02 -4.08 7.48
N VAL A 205 -11.73 -4.10 6.36
CA VAL A 205 -13.21 -4.12 6.33
C VAL A 205 -13.80 -5.43 6.88
N SER A 206 -13.01 -6.52 6.91
CA SER A 206 -13.39 -7.83 7.44
C SER A 206 -12.87 -8.11 8.85
N GLY A 207 -12.43 -7.08 9.57
CA GLY A 207 -12.06 -7.15 10.99
C GLY A 207 -10.56 -7.13 11.28
N GLY A 208 -9.71 -7.01 10.26
CA GLY A 208 -8.28 -6.73 10.38
C GLY A 208 -8.10 -5.32 10.94
N TYR A 209 -7.14 -5.13 11.86
CA TYR A 209 -6.92 -3.86 12.55
C TYR A 209 -8.12 -3.29 13.37
N PHE A 210 -9.28 -3.95 13.34
CA PHE A 210 -10.47 -3.58 14.11
C PHE A 210 -10.48 -4.13 15.54
N ALA A 211 -9.87 -5.30 15.74
CA ALA A 211 -9.95 -6.02 17.01
C ALA A 211 -9.35 -5.22 18.17
N ASP A 212 -10.15 -5.03 19.23
CA ASP A 212 -9.75 -4.36 20.47
C ASP A 212 -10.22 -5.22 21.64
N ALA A 213 -9.26 -5.61 22.48
CA ALA A 213 -9.49 -6.55 23.57
C ALA A 213 -10.68 -6.09 24.43
N CYS A 214 -11.59 -7.02 24.70
CA CYS A 214 -12.80 -6.81 25.52
C CYS A 214 -13.86 -5.85 24.95
N ARG A 215 -13.69 -5.26 23.75
CA ARG A 215 -14.66 -4.31 23.16
C ARG A 215 -15.07 -4.63 21.74
N LYS A 216 -14.10 -4.95 20.88
CA LYS A 216 -14.30 -5.25 19.47
C LYS A 216 -13.79 -6.67 19.22
N GLU A 217 -14.61 -7.66 19.57
CA GLU A 217 -14.26 -9.06 19.37
C GLU A 217 -14.35 -9.43 17.89
N VAL A 218 -13.28 -10.05 17.37
CA VAL A 218 -13.21 -10.56 16.01
C VAL A 218 -12.92 -12.05 16.03
N PRO A 219 -13.80 -12.90 15.49
CA PRO A 219 -13.60 -14.34 15.51
C PRO A 219 -12.48 -14.76 14.55
N ASP A 220 -11.66 -15.74 14.95
CA ASP A 220 -10.64 -16.38 14.12
C ASP A 220 -9.78 -15.42 13.28
N LEU A 221 -9.11 -14.47 13.94
CA LEU A 221 -8.15 -13.56 13.29
C LEU A 221 -7.01 -14.29 12.57
N VAL A 222 -6.70 -15.53 12.97
CA VAL A 222 -5.67 -16.36 12.33
C VAL A 222 -6.03 -16.68 10.89
N ASN A 223 -7.31 -16.95 10.59
CA ASN A 223 -7.80 -17.26 9.26
C ASN A 223 -8.74 -16.18 8.71
N ILE A 224 -8.45 -14.91 8.98
CA ILE A 224 -9.25 -13.79 8.48
C ILE A 224 -9.45 -13.88 6.96
N GLY A 225 -10.72 -13.83 6.53
CA GLY A 225 -11.08 -13.84 5.12
C GLY A 225 -10.96 -12.45 4.50
N PHE A 226 -10.35 -12.35 3.33
CA PHE A 226 -10.36 -11.10 2.56
C PHE A 226 -11.76 -10.87 1.96
N PRO A 227 -12.19 -9.61 1.81
CA PRO A 227 -13.51 -9.28 1.34
C PRO A 227 -13.64 -9.41 -0.19
N TYR A 228 -14.88 -9.43 -0.65
CA TYR A 228 -15.26 -9.18 -2.03
C TYR A 228 -16.55 -8.37 -2.04
N ALA A 229 -16.83 -7.68 -3.15
CA ALA A 229 -18.08 -6.97 -3.37
C ALA A 229 -18.89 -7.60 -4.49
N GLU A 230 -20.20 -7.67 -4.30
CA GLU A 230 -21.17 -7.88 -5.39
C GLU A 230 -21.75 -6.52 -5.75
N ILE A 231 -21.56 -6.07 -7.00
CA ILE A 231 -21.86 -4.71 -7.45
C ILE A 231 -22.97 -4.74 -8.51
N GLY A 232 -23.97 -3.90 -8.32
CA GLY A 232 -25.08 -3.66 -9.24
C GLY A 232 -24.75 -2.60 -10.29
N ALA A 233 -25.51 -2.61 -11.39
CA ALA A 233 -25.34 -1.61 -12.47
C ALA A 233 -25.72 -0.18 -12.03
N ASP A 234 -26.43 -0.06 -10.90
CA ASP A 234 -26.83 1.20 -10.26
C ASP A 234 -25.83 1.66 -9.17
N GLY A 235 -24.68 1.01 -9.06
CA GLY A 235 -23.60 1.36 -8.13
C GLY A 235 -23.75 0.82 -6.71
N ARG A 236 -24.92 0.25 -6.36
CA ARG A 236 -25.12 -0.43 -5.07
C ARG A 236 -24.21 -1.64 -4.95
N SER A 237 -23.65 -1.88 -3.78
CA SER A 237 -22.77 -3.02 -3.56
C SER A 237 -23.05 -3.73 -2.24
N VAL A 238 -22.75 -5.03 -2.19
CA VAL A 238 -22.76 -5.81 -0.95
C VAL A 238 -21.35 -6.29 -0.66
N ILE A 239 -20.78 -5.80 0.43
CA ILE A 239 -19.46 -6.24 0.91
C ILE A 239 -19.64 -7.54 1.69
N SER A 240 -18.87 -8.55 1.30
CA SER A 240 -18.96 -9.92 1.81
C SER A 240 -17.57 -10.54 2.01
N LYS A 241 -17.52 -11.69 2.68
CA LYS A 241 -16.33 -12.55 2.73
C LYS A 241 -16.75 -14.01 2.57
N VAL A 242 -15.80 -14.86 2.20
CA VAL A 242 -16.06 -16.30 2.02
C VAL A 242 -16.54 -16.93 3.33
N GLU A 243 -17.63 -17.70 3.29
CA GLU A 243 -18.15 -18.41 4.46
C GLU A 243 -17.14 -19.45 4.97
N GLY A 244 -17.07 -19.63 6.29
CA GLY A 244 -16.12 -20.53 6.94
C GLY A 244 -14.73 -19.93 7.18
N THR A 245 -14.44 -18.74 6.66
CA THR A 245 -13.25 -17.96 7.06
C THR A 245 -13.48 -17.19 8.36
N GLY A 246 -12.41 -16.77 9.01
CA GLY A 246 -12.44 -15.86 10.15
C GLY A 246 -12.75 -14.41 9.77
N GLY A 247 -12.67 -13.52 10.75
CA GLY A 247 -13.07 -12.12 10.60
C GLY A 247 -14.58 -11.91 10.74
N LEU A 248 -15.01 -10.65 10.65
CA LEU A 248 -16.41 -10.26 10.62
C LEU A 248 -16.61 -9.08 9.66
N ILE A 249 -17.76 -9.06 8.97
CA ILE A 249 -18.22 -7.90 8.20
C ILE A 249 -19.56 -7.48 8.80
N ASP A 250 -19.60 -6.29 9.38
CA ASP A 250 -20.80 -5.68 9.94
C ASP A 250 -20.77 -4.16 9.73
N VAL A 251 -21.82 -3.45 10.14
CA VAL A 251 -21.84 -1.99 9.92
C VAL A 251 -20.71 -1.25 10.63
N ARG A 252 -20.06 -1.83 11.65
CA ARG A 252 -18.97 -1.18 12.40
C ARG A 252 -17.66 -1.28 11.63
N THR A 253 -17.33 -2.47 11.12
CA THR A 253 -16.10 -2.66 10.32
C THR A 253 -16.17 -1.88 9.01
N VAL A 254 -17.34 -1.88 8.37
CA VAL A 254 -17.55 -1.12 7.13
C VAL A 254 -17.49 0.39 7.37
N LYS A 255 -18.03 0.91 8.48
CA LYS A 255 -17.87 2.33 8.85
C LYS A 255 -16.44 2.72 9.16
N GLU A 256 -15.70 1.86 9.86
CA GLU A 256 -14.30 2.13 10.21
C GLU A 256 -13.44 2.23 8.95
N GLN A 257 -13.63 1.31 8.00
CA GLN A 257 -12.97 1.39 6.70
C GLN A 257 -13.44 2.62 5.90
N LEU A 258 -14.75 2.90 5.83
CA LEU A 258 -15.29 4.02 5.05
C LEU A 258 -14.73 5.39 5.47
N LEU A 259 -14.33 5.53 6.74
CA LEU A 259 -13.77 6.77 7.30
C LEU A 259 -12.23 6.73 7.40
N TYR A 260 -11.61 5.62 7.06
CA TYR A 260 -10.17 5.43 7.17
C TYR A 260 -9.45 6.28 6.12
N GLU A 261 -8.49 7.11 6.54
CA GLU A 261 -7.74 8.01 5.63
C GLU A 261 -8.61 9.00 4.83
N VAL A 262 -9.87 9.18 5.23
CA VAL A 262 -10.78 10.17 4.65
C VAL A 262 -10.80 11.42 5.53
N HIS A 263 -10.22 12.51 5.03
CA HIS A 263 -10.20 13.80 5.73
C HIS A 263 -11.53 14.56 5.60
N ASP A 264 -12.00 14.79 4.37
CA ASP A 264 -13.29 15.42 4.07
C ASP A 264 -14.20 14.42 3.35
N PRO A 265 -15.16 13.78 4.04
CA PRO A 265 -16.06 12.81 3.45
C PRO A 265 -16.91 13.37 2.30
N ALA A 266 -17.14 14.68 2.21
CA ALA A 266 -17.92 15.26 1.11
C ALA A 266 -17.06 15.58 -0.12
N ASN A 267 -15.73 15.53 0.00
CA ASN A 267 -14.78 15.91 -1.04
C ASN A 267 -13.56 14.97 -1.07
N TYR A 268 -13.79 13.66 -1.14
CA TYR A 268 -12.72 12.69 -1.31
C TYR A 268 -12.19 12.72 -2.75
N MET A 269 -11.04 13.38 -2.95
CA MET A 269 -10.49 13.65 -4.27
C MET A 269 -9.73 12.43 -4.81
N THR A 270 -10.17 11.90 -5.95
CA THR A 270 -9.47 10.87 -6.72
C THR A 270 -9.21 11.40 -8.14
N PRO A 271 -8.31 10.80 -8.94
CA PRO A 271 -8.10 11.23 -10.33
C PRO A 271 -9.34 11.08 -11.24
N ASP A 272 -10.31 10.27 -10.82
CA ASP A 272 -11.48 9.89 -11.61
C ASP A 272 -12.73 10.70 -11.30
N VAL A 273 -12.89 11.09 -10.04
CA VAL A 273 -14.08 11.77 -9.50
C VAL A 273 -13.76 12.33 -8.12
N ILE A 274 -14.36 13.45 -7.73
CA ILE A 274 -14.38 13.87 -6.32
C ILE A 274 -15.59 13.19 -5.66
N ALA A 275 -15.34 12.10 -4.94
CA ALA A 275 -16.40 11.28 -4.36
C ALA A 275 -16.97 11.90 -3.06
N ASP A 276 -18.27 11.73 -2.88
CA ASP A 276 -19.04 12.21 -1.73
C ASP A 276 -19.60 11.03 -0.95
N PHE A 277 -19.02 10.79 0.22
CA PHE A 277 -19.34 9.70 1.13
C PHE A 277 -20.41 10.14 2.15
N SER A 278 -20.77 11.43 2.21
CA SER A 278 -21.60 12.02 3.27
C SER A 278 -23.04 11.49 3.31
N THR A 279 -23.50 10.92 2.19
CA THR A 279 -24.86 10.36 2.05
C THR A 279 -24.91 8.84 2.07
N VAL A 280 -23.75 8.17 2.22
CA VAL A 280 -23.64 6.71 2.20
C VAL A 280 -24.51 6.09 3.30
N GLN A 281 -25.28 5.08 2.92
CA GLN A 281 -26.08 4.26 3.81
C GLN A 281 -25.54 2.84 3.85
N LEU A 282 -25.51 2.28 5.06
CA LEU A 282 -24.99 0.95 5.34
C LEU A 282 -26.06 0.13 6.04
N GLN A 283 -26.32 -1.06 5.51
CA GLN A 283 -27.33 -1.98 6.04
C GLN A 283 -26.79 -3.41 6.07
N GLU A 284 -26.86 -4.06 7.24
CA GLU A 284 -26.64 -5.52 7.31
C GLU A 284 -27.80 -6.24 6.61
N VAL A 285 -27.46 -6.97 5.55
CA VAL A 285 -28.43 -7.75 4.74
C VAL A 285 -28.28 -9.25 4.94
N GLY A 286 -27.25 -9.67 5.68
CA GLY A 286 -26.99 -11.06 6.03
C GLY A 286 -25.78 -11.19 6.96
N LYS A 287 -25.48 -12.44 7.35
CA LYS A 287 -24.28 -12.74 8.14
C LYS A 287 -23.04 -12.41 7.32
N ASN A 288 -22.19 -11.52 7.81
CA ASN A 288 -21.02 -11.02 7.08
C ASN A 288 -21.35 -10.36 5.75
N GLN A 289 -22.51 -9.72 5.64
CA GLN A 289 -22.96 -9.05 4.43
C GLN A 289 -23.53 -7.68 4.76
N VAL A 290 -22.89 -6.63 4.25
CA VAL A 290 -23.32 -5.25 4.42
C VAL A 290 -23.55 -4.64 3.04
N GLU A 291 -24.78 -4.24 2.78
CA GLU A 291 -25.14 -3.43 1.63
C GLU A 291 -24.66 -1.98 1.86
N VAL A 292 -24.07 -1.42 0.81
CA VAL A 292 -23.63 -0.04 0.68
C VAL A 292 -24.47 0.59 -0.43
N SER A 293 -25.15 1.68 -0.10
CA SER A 293 -25.98 2.43 -1.05
C SER A 293 -25.82 3.94 -0.85
N ASN A 294 -26.33 4.71 -1.81
CA ASN A 294 -26.08 6.15 -1.94
C ASN A 294 -24.58 6.46 -2.04
N GLY A 295 -24.19 7.69 -1.70
CA GLY A 295 -22.95 8.27 -2.17
C GLY A 295 -23.09 8.77 -3.61
N SER A 296 -22.23 9.72 -3.95
CA SER A 296 -22.21 10.34 -5.28
C SER A 296 -20.81 10.83 -5.59
N GLY A 297 -20.67 11.57 -6.68
CA GLY A 297 -19.43 12.22 -7.03
C GLY A 297 -19.66 13.54 -7.74
N LYS A 298 -18.60 14.33 -7.81
CA LYS A 298 -18.52 15.60 -8.52
C LYS A 298 -17.47 15.48 -9.62
N GLU A 299 -17.42 16.50 -10.47
CA GLU A 299 -16.42 16.60 -11.52
C GLU A 299 -15.00 16.28 -11.03
N ARG A 300 -14.29 15.49 -11.83
CA ARG A 300 -12.92 15.06 -11.56
C ARG A 300 -11.96 16.26 -11.54
N PRO A 301 -10.87 16.21 -10.77
CA PRO A 301 -9.90 17.30 -10.72
C PRO A 301 -9.12 17.45 -12.04
N GLU A 302 -8.78 18.70 -12.39
CA GLU A 302 -7.90 19.02 -13.53
C GLU A 302 -6.44 18.60 -13.26
N MET A 303 -6.05 18.57 -11.98
CA MET A 303 -4.71 18.25 -11.52
C MET A 303 -4.63 16.86 -10.91
N LEU A 304 -3.55 16.14 -11.18
CA LEU A 304 -3.23 14.84 -10.58
C LEU A 304 -2.21 15.00 -9.45
N LYS A 305 -2.39 14.25 -8.36
CA LYS A 305 -1.37 14.12 -7.31
C LYS A 305 -0.14 13.43 -7.90
N VAL A 306 1.04 13.97 -7.61
CA VAL A 306 2.34 13.35 -7.92
C VAL A 306 3.06 13.08 -6.62
N SER A 307 3.47 11.84 -6.39
CA SER A 307 4.35 11.47 -5.28
C SER A 307 5.81 11.56 -5.73
N ILE A 308 6.56 12.46 -5.12
CA ILE A 308 7.99 12.65 -5.34
C ILE A 308 8.76 11.90 -4.25
N GLY A 309 9.59 10.96 -4.66
CA GLY A 309 10.57 10.31 -3.79
C GLY A 309 11.92 11.01 -3.93
N TYR A 310 12.57 11.33 -2.81
CA TYR A 310 13.90 11.96 -2.82
C TYR A 310 14.84 11.31 -1.79
N HIS A 311 16.14 11.39 -2.03
CA HIS A 311 17.16 10.91 -1.10
C HIS A 311 17.22 11.82 0.13
N ALA A 312 16.80 11.32 1.29
CA ALA A 312 16.71 12.09 2.54
C ALA A 312 17.88 11.85 3.51
N GLY A 313 18.96 11.20 3.06
CA GLY A 313 20.12 10.87 3.89
C GLY A 313 19.99 9.49 4.54
N PHE A 314 20.56 9.33 5.73
CA PHE A 314 20.64 8.06 6.45
C PHE A 314 20.11 8.22 7.87
N LEU A 315 19.31 7.23 8.30
CA LEU A 315 18.86 7.08 9.68
C LEU A 315 19.76 6.08 10.39
N GLY A 316 20.52 6.57 11.36
CA GLY A 316 21.26 5.75 12.31
C GLY A 316 20.41 5.42 13.52
N GLU A 317 20.35 4.15 13.89
CA GLU A 317 19.60 3.67 15.05
C GLU A 317 20.46 2.75 15.92
N GLY A 318 20.34 2.94 17.23
CA GLY A 318 20.90 2.07 18.25
C GLY A 318 19.88 1.77 19.33
N GLU A 319 19.81 0.53 19.79
CA GLU A 319 18.91 0.12 20.85
C GLU A 319 19.60 -0.77 21.88
N ILE A 320 19.27 -0.62 23.16
CA ILE A 320 19.75 -1.48 24.25
C ILE A 320 18.66 -1.70 25.32
N SER A 321 18.53 -2.93 25.81
CA SER A 321 17.54 -3.31 26.82
C SER A 321 18.14 -3.37 28.22
N TYR A 322 17.34 -2.98 29.21
CA TYR A 322 17.61 -3.18 30.64
C TYR A 322 16.40 -3.84 31.30
N ALA A 323 16.67 -4.73 32.27
CA ALA A 323 15.64 -5.45 33.02
C ALA A 323 15.93 -5.48 34.52
N GLY A 324 14.89 -5.58 35.35
CA GLY A 324 14.99 -5.62 36.81
C GLY A 324 14.65 -4.30 37.49
N THR A 325 14.80 -4.26 38.82
CA THR A 325 14.34 -3.16 39.70
C THR A 325 14.77 -1.76 39.25
N ASN A 326 15.95 -1.62 38.66
CA ASN A 326 16.51 -0.34 38.21
C ASN A 326 16.61 -0.25 36.67
N ALA A 327 15.74 -0.93 35.93
CA ALA A 327 15.76 -0.93 34.46
C ALA A 327 15.67 0.51 33.90
N LEU A 328 14.67 1.29 34.32
CA LEU A 328 14.47 2.66 33.88
C LEU A 328 15.66 3.57 34.24
N ALA A 329 16.09 3.57 35.50
CA ALA A 329 17.22 4.39 35.94
C ALA A 329 18.51 4.11 35.13
N ARG A 330 18.76 2.85 34.76
CA ARG A 330 19.89 2.52 33.89
C ARG A 330 19.68 2.97 32.45
N ALA A 331 18.46 2.87 31.93
CA ALA A 331 18.16 3.38 30.60
C ALA A 331 18.34 4.92 30.53
N GLU A 332 17.98 5.65 31.59
CA GLU A 332 18.21 7.10 31.70
C GLU A 332 19.70 7.45 31.76
N ILE A 333 20.50 6.69 32.52
CA ILE A 333 21.97 6.86 32.52
C ILE A 333 22.54 6.60 31.12
N ALA A 334 22.07 5.55 30.45
CA ALA A 334 22.50 5.24 29.09
C ALA A 334 22.09 6.33 28.09
N GLU A 335 20.88 6.86 28.21
CA GLU A 335 20.40 7.98 27.40
C GLU A 335 21.29 9.21 27.58
N GLU A 336 21.60 9.57 28.83
CA GLU A 336 22.46 10.72 29.13
C GLU A 336 23.86 10.56 28.51
N ILE A 337 24.46 9.37 28.58
CA ILE A 337 25.76 9.07 27.97
C ILE A 337 25.68 9.26 26.45
N VAL A 338 24.72 8.60 25.80
CA VAL A 338 24.59 8.61 24.34
C VAL A 338 24.30 10.01 23.82
N ARG A 339 23.37 10.75 24.45
CA ARG A 339 23.06 12.14 24.11
C ARG A 339 24.30 13.03 24.18
N LYS A 340 25.09 12.93 25.24
CA LYS A 340 26.31 13.76 25.40
C LYS A 340 27.38 13.44 24.38
N ARG A 341 27.61 12.15 24.07
CA ARG A 341 28.64 11.74 23.10
C ARG A 341 28.28 12.10 21.67
N LEU A 342 26.99 12.01 21.33
CA LEU A 342 26.51 12.28 19.98
C LEU A 342 26.08 13.73 19.74
N PHE A 343 26.06 14.59 20.76
CA PHE A 343 25.51 15.95 20.66
C PHE A 343 26.11 16.79 19.53
N ALA A 344 27.41 16.64 19.27
CA ALA A 344 28.10 17.41 18.23
C ALA A 344 27.57 17.12 16.82
N GLU A 345 27.27 15.85 16.53
CA GLU A 345 26.78 15.40 15.21
C GLU A 345 25.25 15.34 15.16
N PHE A 346 24.59 15.15 16.31
CA PHE A 346 23.15 14.95 16.45
C PHE A 346 22.56 15.82 17.57
N PRO A 347 22.47 17.16 17.39
CA PRO A 347 21.86 18.04 18.39
C PRO A 347 20.40 17.68 18.68
N ASP A 348 19.67 17.21 17.67
CA ASP A 348 18.27 16.78 17.75
C ASP A 348 18.12 15.26 17.88
N LEU A 349 19.11 14.56 18.47
CA LEU A 349 19.05 13.12 18.67
C LEU A 349 17.73 12.71 19.34
N ARG A 350 16.98 11.83 18.68
CA ARG A 350 15.75 11.27 19.24
C ARG A 350 16.10 10.10 20.13
N THR A 351 15.56 10.09 21.34
CA THR A 351 15.62 8.95 22.24
C THR A 351 14.20 8.55 22.64
N ASP A 352 13.97 7.26 22.79
CA ASP A 352 12.68 6.69 23.17
C ASP A 352 12.90 5.59 24.21
N PHE A 353 12.02 5.50 25.20
CA PHE A 353 11.94 4.35 26.11
C PHE A 353 10.81 3.41 25.65
N ILE A 354 11.16 2.39 24.88
CA ILE A 354 10.21 1.37 24.41
C ILE A 354 9.71 0.57 25.62
N GLY A 355 8.39 0.51 25.76
CA GLY A 355 7.69 -0.01 26.95
C GLY A 355 7.22 1.07 27.93
N LEU A 356 7.57 2.35 27.72
CA LEU A 356 7.19 3.46 28.60
C LEU A 356 6.64 4.68 27.83
N SER A 357 7.42 5.24 26.91
CA SER A 357 7.12 6.55 26.30
C SER A 357 7.39 6.62 24.78
N SER A 358 7.71 5.51 24.12
CA SER A 358 8.14 5.50 22.70
C SER A 358 7.10 5.94 21.68
N VAL A 359 5.80 5.83 21.99
CA VAL A 359 4.71 6.20 21.08
C VAL A 359 4.29 7.66 21.30
N HIS A 360 3.94 8.01 22.54
CA HIS A 360 3.38 9.33 22.88
C HIS A 360 4.42 10.35 23.33
N ARG A 361 5.69 9.97 23.43
CA ARG A 361 6.80 10.83 23.91
C ARG A 361 6.58 11.40 25.31
N THR A 362 5.71 10.75 26.08
CA THR A 362 5.40 11.08 27.45
C THR A 362 4.94 9.82 28.17
N HIS A 363 4.91 9.88 29.49
CA HIS A 363 4.43 8.81 30.34
C HIS A 363 3.14 9.27 31.01
N PHE A 364 2.05 8.52 30.81
CA PHE A 364 0.72 8.92 31.31
C PHE A 364 0.38 8.33 32.69
N ASN A 365 1.16 7.35 33.16
CA ASN A 365 0.87 6.61 34.40
C ASN A 365 2.00 6.80 35.41
N GLY A 366 1.94 6.15 36.57
CA GLY A 366 3.04 6.12 37.56
C GLY A 366 3.84 4.81 37.55
N THR A 367 3.53 3.89 36.64
CA THR A 367 4.10 2.54 36.66
C THR A 367 5.45 2.50 35.96
N THR A 368 6.46 1.98 36.66
CA THR A 368 7.78 1.67 36.08
C THR A 368 7.79 0.23 35.55
N PRO A 369 8.06 0.00 34.26
CA PRO A 369 8.10 -1.34 33.69
C PRO A 369 9.30 -2.13 34.21
N TYR A 370 9.16 -3.45 34.31
CA TYR A 370 10.24 -4.35 34.70
C TYR A 370 11.38 -4.40 33.67
N GLU A 371 11.03 -4.17 32.40
CA GLU A 371 11.96 -4.10 31.28
C GLU A 371 11.70 -2.83 30.50
N VAL A 372 12.77 -2.17 30.07
CA VAL A 372 12.71 -1.00 29.19
C VAL A 372 13.82 -1.11 28.17
N ARG A 373 13.56 -0.62 26.97
CA ARG A 373 14.56 -0.56 25.91
C ARG A 373 14.76 0.89 25.49
N LEU A 374 15.98 1.38 25.68
CA LEU A 374 16.41 2.65 25.13
C LEU A 374 16.60 2.47 23.63
N ARG A 375 15.99 3.33 22.84
CA ARG A 375 16.28 3.53 21.42
C ARG A 375 16.84 4.93 21.26
N ALA A 376 17.95 5.07 20.54
CA ALA A 376 18.48 6.33 20.05
C ALA A 376 18.44 6.32 18.52
N ALA A 377 18.04 7.43 17.92
CA ALA A 377 17.90 7.58 16.48
C ALA A 377 18.31 8.98 16.02
N GLY A 378 19.16 9.04 15.00
CA GLY A 378 19.68 10.29 14.44
C GLY A 378 19.73 10.26 12.92
N TYR A 379 19.39 11.38 12.30
CA TYR A 379 19.45 11.57 10.85
C TYR A 379 20.72 12.30 10.46
N HIS A 380 21.40 11.83 9.41
CA HIS A 380 22.56 12.52 8.86
C HIS A 380 22.69 12.28 7.35
N GLN A 381 23.36 13.19 6.61
CA GLN A 381 23.58 13.02 5.17
C GLN A 381 24.68 12.01 4.82
N SER A 382 25.59 11.75 5.77
CA SER A 382 26.65 10.73 5.67
C SER A 382 26.23 9.45 6.39
N GLU A 383 26.32 8.32 5.69
CA GLU A 383 26.08 6.98 6.23
C GLU A 383 27.02 6.66 7.40
N GLU A 384 28.30 7.03 7.26
CA GLU A 384 29.33 6.81 8.29
C GLU A 384 29.00 7.55 9.59
N ILE A 385 28.59 8.82 9.50
CA ILE A 385 28.20 9.60 10.68
C ILE A 385 26.91 9.07 11.28
N ALA A 386 25.92 8.68 10.45
CA ALA A 386 24.70 8.03 10.94
C ALA A 386 25.02 6.73 11.71
N ALA A 387 26.02 5.95 11.28
CA ALA A 387 26.43 4.73 11.96
C ALA A 387 26.88 4.94 13.41
N LEU A 388 27.44 6.12 13.72
CA LEU A 388 27.90 6.48 15.08
C LEU A 388 26.78 6.33 16.12
N VAL A 389 25.51 6.56 15.76
CA VAL A 389 24.38 6.39 16.69
C VAL A 389 24.31 4.96 17.21
N GLY A 390 24.41 3.99 16.30
CA GLY A 390 24.38 2.57 16.64
C GLY A 390 25.64 2.13 17.38
N GLU A 391 26.80 2.65 17.00
CA GLU A 391 28.09 2.36 17.61
C GLU A 391 28.18 2.86 19.06
N GLU A 392 27.68 4.07 19.34
CA GLU A 392 27.67 4.61 20.70
C GLU A 392 26.71 3.86 21.62
N VAL A 393 25.57 3.41 21.10
CA VAL A 393 24.67 2.53 21.87
C VAL A 393 25.31 1.16 22.12
N GLU A 394 26.01 0.59 21.13
CA GLU A 394 26.74 -0.66 21.31
C GLU A 394 27.88 -0.54 22.32
N ALA A 395 28.59 0.59 22.34
CA ALA A 395 29.67 0.86 23.27
C ALA A 395 29.23 0.83 24.74
N LEU A 396 27.93 1.01 25.03
CA LEU A 396 27.37 0.92 26.39
C LEU A 396 27.55 -0.46 27.04
N TYR A 397 27.81 -1.54 26.26
CA TYR A 397 28.10 -2.85 26.84
C TYR A 397 29.22 -2.81 27.88
N LEU A 398 30.26 -2.01 27.63
CA LEU A 398 31.42 -1.87 28.51
C LEU A 398 31.61 -0.44 29.03
N ASN A 399 30.95 0.54 28.41
CA ASN A 399 31.11 1.96 28.72
C ASN A 399 29.78 2.61 29.15
N GLY A 400 28.83 1.80 29.62
CA GLY A 400 27.50 2.21 30.04
C GLY A 400 27.09 1.60 31.39
N PRO A 401 25.82 1.76 31.79
CA PRO A 401 25.31 1.22 33.03
C PRO A 401 25.24 -0.32 33.01
N ALA A 402 25.30 -0.93 34.19
CA ALA A 402 25.38 -2.37 34.33
C ALA A 402 24.16 -3.12 33.76
N ALA A 403 24.38 -4.35 33.28
CA ALA A 403 23.33 -5.26 32.84
C ALA A 403 22.49 -4.76 31.63
N GLY A 404 23.12 -4.01 30.72
CA GLY A 404 22.58 -3.76 29.38
C GLY A 404 22.72 -5.00 28.49
N GLY A 405 21.73 -5.27 27.64
CA GLY A 405 21.73 -6.45 26.79
C GLY A 405 20.89 -6.29 25.52
N GLY A 406 21.09 -7.23 24.59
CA GLY A 406 20.30 -7.31 23.36
C GLY A 406 20.45 -6.08 22.47
N VAL A 407 21.67 -5.54 22.35
CA VAL A 407 21.94 -4.39 21.48
C VAL A 407 21.52 -4.70 20.05
N ARG A 408 20.87 -3.74 19.40
CA ARG A 408 20.67 -3.72 17.95
C ARG A 408 21.17 -2.40 17.41
N LYS A 409 21.87 -2.45 16.28
CA LYS A 409 22.26 -1.27 15.52
C LYS A 409 21.85 -1.44 14.07
N LYS A 410 21.46 -0.34 13.45
CA LYS A 410 21.07 -0.31 12.05
C LYS A 410 21.35 1.06 11.47
N VAL A 411 21.87 1.08 10.26
CA VAL A 411 21.85 2.27 9.41
C VAL A 411 20.93 1.96 8.25
N THR A 412 20.01 2.86 7.97
CA THR A 412 19.06 2.71 6.86
C THR A 412 19.11 3.95 5.99
N GLU A 413 19.38 3.79 4.71
CA GLU A 413 19.14 4.86 3.73
C GLU A 413 17.68 5.28 3.79
N SER A 414 17.45 6.58 3.89
CA SER A 414 16.13 7.15 4.05
C SER A 414 15.69 7.81 2.76
N ILE A 415 14.50 7.42 2.32
CA ILE A 415 13.80 8.08 1.23
C ILE A 415 12.71 8.94 1.84
N GLY A 416 12.75 10.23 1.53
CA GLY A 416 11.67 11.16 1.84
C GLY A 416 10.62 11.14 0.73
N VAL A 417 9.39 11.48 1.10
CA VAL A 417 8.26 11.56 0.17
C VAL A 417 7.64 12.95 0.31
N LEU A 418 7.35 13.57 -0.82
CA LEU A 418 6.59 14.81 -0.95
C LEU A 418 5.49 14.61 -1.99
N SER A 419 4.47 15.44 -1.94
CA SER A 419 3.45 15.49 -2.96
C SER A 419 3.42 16.86 -3.64
N THR A 420 3.22 16.86 -4.95
CA THR A 420 2.86 18.04 -5.74
C THR A 420 1.69 17.70 -6.66
N LEU A 421 1.29 18.65 -7.50
CA LEU A 421 0.23 18.51 -8.49
C LEU A 421 0.80 18.71 -9.91
N ILE A 422 0.32 17.92 -10.87
CA ILE A 422 0.61 18.10 -12.29
C ILE A 422 -0.69 18.20 -13.09
N ASN A 423 -0.73 18.98 -14.17
CA ASN A 423 -1.91 19.01 -15.03
C ASN A 423 -2.08 17.66 -15.73
N ARG A 424 -3.28 17.08 -15.70
CA ARG A 424 -3.55 15.77 -16.28
C ARG A 424 -3.23 15.67 -17.77
N GLU A 425 -3.31 16.77 -18.52
CA GLU A 425 -2.95 16.84 -19.94
C GLU A 425 -1.45 16.63 -20.21
N GLN A 426 -0.60 16.82 -19.20
CA GLN A 426 0.84 16.60 -19.29
C GLN A 426 1.22 15.12 -19.06
N VAL A 427 0.27 14.28 -18.66
CA VAL A 427 0.50 12.88 -18.32
C VAL A 427 -0.12 11.99 -19.40
N THR A 428 0.69 11.13 -20.02
CA THR A 428 0.21 10.23 -21.09
C THR A 428 0.50 8.78 -20.74
N SER A 429 -0.57 8.01 -20.51
CA SER A 429 -0.47 6.57 -20.28
C SER A 429 -0.28 5.78 -21.58
N LYS A 430 0.40 4.64 -21.49
CA LYS A 430 0.58 3.68 -22.59
C LYS A 430 0.26 2.27 -22.12
N VAL A 431 -0.32 1.48 -23.01
CA VAL A 431 -0.61 0.05 -22.80
C VAL A 431 0.29 -0.79 -23.69
N TYR A 432 1.01 -1.72 -23.07
CA TYR A 432 1.81 -2.74 -23.74
C TYR A 432 1.13 -4.08 -23.55
N VAL A 433 0.90 -4.82 -24.64
CA VAL A 433 0.21 -6.12 -24.59
C VAL A 433 1.15 -7.18 -25.13
N ASP A 434 1.24 -8.29 -24.41
CA ASP A 434 1.98 -9.46 -24.86
C ASP A 434 1.26 -10.73 -24.36
N GLY A 435 1.60 -11.88 -24.95
CA GLY A 435 0.93 -13.13 -24.65
C GLY A 435 1.80 -14.36 -24.89
N TYR A 436 1.53 -15.38 -24.09
CA TYR A 436 2.07 -16.72 -24.28
C TYR A 436 0.91 -17.68 -24.57
N THR A 437 1.07 -18.52 -25.58
CA THR A 437 0.15 -19.59 -25.94
C THR A 437 0.86 -20.92 -25.72
N ASN A 438 0.25 -21.81 -24.96
CA ASN A 438 0.80 -23.13 -24.67
C ASN A 438 0.84 -24.01 -25.92
N ASN A 439 1.56 -25.13 -25.82
CA ASN A 439 1.81 -26.00 -26.97
C ASN A 439 0.56 -26.74 -27.47
N GLU A 440 -0.41 -27.00 -26.59
CA GLU A 440 -1.66 -27.70 -26.92
C GLU A 440 -2.55 -26.81 -27.79
N GLU A 441 -2.77 -25.55 -27.41
CA GLU A 441 -3.56 -24.59 -28.18
C GLU A 441 -2.91 -24.25 -29.54
N ARG A 442 -1.57 -24.20 -29.60
CA ARG A 442 -0.83 -24.01 -30.87
C ARG A 442 -1.06 -25.13 -31.88
N SER A 443 -1.35 -26.35 -31.42
CA SER A 443 -1.61 -27.50 -32.30
C SER A 443 -3.03 -27.52 -32.87
N SER A 444 -3.96 -26.80 -32.26
CA SER A 444 -5.34 -26.62 -32.73
C SER A 444 -5.54 -25.40 -33.64
N ILE A 445 -4.54 -24.53 -33.77
CA ILE A 445 -4.56 -23.31 -34.62
C ILE A 445 -3.89 -23.55 -35.99
N ASN A 446 -3.07 -24.61 -36.11
CA ASN A 446 -2.48 -25.07 -37.36
C ASN A 446 -3.28 -26.24 -37.94
#